data_AF-A0A9P3EMY6-F1
#
_entry.id   AF-A0A9P3EMY6-F1
#
_cell.length_a   1.000
_cell.length_b   1.000
_cell.length_c   1.000
_cell.angle_alpha   90.00
_cell.angle_beta   90.00
_cell.angle_gamma   90.00
#
_symmetry.space_group_name_H-M   'P 1'
#
loop_
_entity.id
_entity.type
_entity.pdbx_description
1 polymer ?
#
loop_
_entity_poly.entity_id
_entity_poly.type
_entity_poly.pdbx_seq_one_letter_code
_entity_poly.pdbx_strand_id
1 'polypeptide(L)'
;MGVSKQSRLEWLLAVEEGLVREHAAAQTAKRLERSRSKLLQYVQEVGKGGDLALVVATEKGIIQGDLDRYANSAGMVSSLKTALSELEAIERHLVLVADKGKYSLIDEGHSLPKRREKGLPLDEARQAFKSHYARLGNLDKSRLSDDEKAIIDARKSNILNAGKRYAQRQAKILGIEQA
;
A
#
# COMPACT_ATOMS: atom_id res chain seq x y z
N MET A 1 -15.66 -16.14 -17.20
CA MET A 1 -15.53 -14.70 -16.85
C MET A 1 -14.56 -14.61 -15.69
N GLY A 2 -13.38 -14.03 -15.89
CA GLY A 2 -12.37 -13.92 -14.83
C GLY A 2 -12.84 -12.93 -13.76
N VAL A 3 -12.79 -13.33 -12.49
CA VAL A 3 -13.01 -12.42 -11.36
C VAL A 3 -11.91 -11.36 -11.39
N SER A 4 -12.30 -10.07 -11.33
CA SER A 4 -11.33 -8.97 -11.32
C SER A 4 -10.42 -9.07 -10.09
N LYS A 5 -9.19 -8.55 -10.17
CA LYS A 5 -8.25 -8.59 -9.02
C LYS A 5 -8.83 -7.87 -7.79
N GLN A 6 -9.55 -6.76 -7.99
CA GLN A 6 -10.24 -6.05 -6.90
C GLN A 6 -11.37 -6.87 -6.28
N SER A 7 -12.22 -7.50 -7.11
CA SER A 7 -13.28 -8.39 -6.62
C SER A 7 -12.72 -9.60 -5.86
N ARG A 8 -11.53 -10.09 -6.25
CA ARG A 8 -10.82 -11.15 -5.50
C ARG A 8 -10.35 -10.65 -4.13
N LEU A 9 -9.82 -9.43 -4.04
CA LEU A 9 -9.39 -8.83 -2.77
C LEU A 9 -10.57 -8.65 -1.81
N GLU A 10 -11.67 -8.04 -2.26
CA GLU A 10 -12.88 -7.83 -1.44
C GLU A 10 -13.41 -9.14 -0.87
N TRP A 11 -13.49 -10.18 -1.71
CA TRP A 11 -13.92 -11.50 -1.28
C TRP A 11 -12.99 -12.10 -0.21
N LEU A 12 -11.67 -12.00 -0.38
CA LEU A 12 -10.71 -12.49 0.61
C LEU A 12 -10.86 -11.79 1.96
N LEU A 13 -11.05 -10.47 1.94
CA LEU A 13 -11.22 -9.68 3.16
C LEU A 13 -12.53 -10.01 3.90
N ALA A 14 -13.64 -10.17 3.17
CA ALA A 14 -14.92 -10.54 3.77
C ALA A 14 -14.90 -11.95 4.42
N VAL A 15 -14.20 -12.90 3.78
CA VAL A 15 -14.03 -14.25 4.35
C VAL A 15 -13.17 -14.22 5.62
N GLU A 16 -12.08 -13.45 5.63
CA GLU A 16 -11.23 -13.28 6.81
C GLU A 16 -12.02 -12.72 7.99
N GLU A 17 -12.79 -11.65 7.77
CA GLU A 17 -13.62 -11.02 8.78
C GLU A 17 -14.62 -11.99 9.45
N GLY A 18 -15.38 -12.74 8.64
CA GLY A 18 -16.36 -13.70 9.18
C GLY A 18 -15.71 -14.73 10.10
N LEU A 19 -14.50 -15.19 9.73
CA LEU A 19 -13.75 -16.17 10.50
C LEU A 19 -13.13 -15.58 11.78
N VAL A 20 -12.69 -14.33 11.78
CA VAL A 20 -12.23 -13.63 12.99
C VAL A 20 -13.36 -13.52 14.01
N ARG A 21 -14.58 -13.19 13.58
CA ARG A 21 -15.75 -13.05 14.46
C ARG A 21 -16.19 -14.37 15.09
N GLU A 22 -15.97 -15.50 14.43
CA GLU A 22 -16.36 -16.84 14.88
C GLU A 22 -15.26 -17.59 15.69
N HIS A 23 -14.14 -16.93 16.01
CA HIS A 23 -12.90 -17.57 16.49
C HIS A 23 -12.96 -18.08 17.95
N ALA A 24 -13.86 -19.01 18.25
CA ALA A 24 -13.89 -19.78 19.50
C ALA A 24 -13.61 -21.29 19.29
N ALA A 25 -13.80 -21.81 18.07
CA ALA A 25 -13.65 -23.24 17.76
C ALA A 25 -12.39 -23.54 16.92
N ALA A 26 -11.73 -24.68 17.18
CA ALA A 26 -10.51 -25.12 16.49
C ALA A 26 -10.66 -25.26 14.96
N GLN A 27 -11.88 -25.55 14.46
CA GLN A 27 -12.16 -25.60 13.03
C GLN A 27 -12.18 -24.20 12.39
N THR A 28 -12.65 -23.18 13.11
CA THR A 28 -12.62 -21.78 12.66
C THR A 28 -11.20 -21.25 12.60
N ALA A 29 -10.34 -21.61 13.56
CA ALA A 29 -8.92 -21.25 13.55
C ALA A 29 -8.19 -21.76 12.29
N LYS A 30 -8.36 -23.04 11.92
CA LYS A 30 -7.77 -23.61 10.68
C LYS A 30 -8.32 -22.95 9.40
N ARG A 31 -9.58 -22.53 9.41
CA ARG A 31 -10.17 -21.80 8.28
C ARG A 31 -9.58 -20.39 8.18
N LEU A 32 -9.37 -19.73 9.31
CA LEU A 32 -8.78 -18.39 9.38
C LEU A 32 -7.34 -18.40 8.85
N GLU A 33 -6.51 -19.35 9.30
CA GLU A 33 -5.14 -19.55 8.82
C GLU A 33 -5.10 -19.73 7.29
N ARG A 34 -5.99 -20.56 6.73
CA ARG A 34 -6.12 -20.76 5.27
C ARG A 34 -6.55 -19.49 4.55
N SER A 35 -7.46 -18.71 5.13
CA SER A 35 -7.89 -17.44 4.56
C SER A 35 -6.73 -16.43 4.50
N ARG A 36 -5.99 -16.30 5.61
CA ARG A 36 -4.80 -15.44 5.71
C ARG A 36 -3.69 -15.88 4.75
N SER A 37 -3.48 -17.18 4.61
CA SER A 37 -2.55 -17.73 3.61
C SER A 37 -2.92 -17.32 2.18
N LYS A 38 -4.21 -17.32 1.82
CA LYS A 38 -4.68 -16.87 0.50
C LYS A 38 -4.51 -15.35 0.31
N LEU A 39 -4.78 -14.57 1.37
CA LEU A 39 -4.54 -13.13 1.35
C LEU A 39 -3.05 -12.81 1.17
N LEU A 40 -2.18 -13.50 1.91
CA LEU A 40 -0.73 -13.38 1.76
C LEU A 40 -0.28 -13.68 0.33
N GLN A 41 -0.74 -14.79 -0.25
CA GLN A 41 -0.43 -15.15 -1.64
C GLN A 41 -0.89 -14.05 -2.61
N TYR A 42 -2.10 -13.52 -2.45
CA TYR A 42 -2.60 -12.42 -3.28
C TYR A 42 -1.72 -11.17 -3.18
N VAL A 43 -1.36 -10.74 -1.95
CA VAL A 43 -0.49 -9.58 -1.73
C VAL A 43 0.89 -9.80 -2.38
N GLN A 44 1.47 -11.00 -2.25
CA GLN A 44 2.74 -11.34 -2.88
C GLN A 44 2.65 -11.36 -4.42
N GLU A 45 1.57 -11.90 -4.99
CA GLU A 45 1.31 -11.88 -6.44
C GLU A 45 1.23 -10.45 -6.99
N VAL A 46 0.51 -9.56 -6.29
CA VAL A 46 0.41 -8.15 -6.65
C VAL A 46 1.79 -7.48 -6.65
N GLY A 47 2.60 -7.73 -5.62
CA GLY A 47 3.96 -7.22 -5.52
C GLY A 47 4.89 -7.67 -6.66
N LYS A 48 4.85 -8.97 -6.99
CA LYS A 48 5.67 -9.56 -8.07
C LYS A 48 5.33 -8.97 -9.44
N GLY A 49 4.07 -8.61 -9.67
CA GLY A 49 3.62 -8.04 -10.95
C GLY A 49 4.21 -6.66 -11.28
N GLY A 50 4.71 -5.92 -10.28
CA GLY A 50 5.36 -4.62 -10.49
C GLY A 50 4.44 -3.48 -10.96
N ASP A 51 3.13 -3.71 -11.02
CA ASP A 51 2.12 -2.72 -11.37
C ASP A 51 1.84 -1.81 -10.16
N LEU A 52 2.34 -0.57 -10.24
CA LEU A 52 2.19 0.43 -9.18
C LEU A 52 0.73 0.76 -8.87
N ALA A 53 -0.11 0.88 -9.89
CA ALA A 53 -1.52 1.24 -9.68
C ALA A 53 -2.22 0.10 -8.94
N LEU A 54 -1.95 -1.14 -9.31
CA LEU A 54 -2.50 -2.31 -8.62
C LEU A 54 -2.01 -2.46 -7.18
N VAL A 55 -0.73 -2.19 -6.90
CA VAL A 55 -0.20 -2.20 -5.53
C VAL A 55 -0.90 -1.16 -4.66
N VAL A 56 -1.03 0.07 -5.17
CA VAL A 56 -1.69 1.18 -4.43
C VAL A 56 -3.17 0.89 -4.23
N ALA A 57 -3.87 0.43 -5.27
CA ALA A 57 -5.28 0.05 -5.19
C ALA A 57 -5.51 -1.11 -4.20
N THR A 58 -4.59 -2.08 -4.16
CA THR A 58 -4.64 -3.18 -3.21
C THR A 58 -4.50 -2.67 -1.78
N GLU A 59 -3.56 -1.75 -1.52
CA GLU A 59 -3.46 -1.17 -0.18
C GLU A 59 -4.65 -0.31 0.20
N LYS A 60 -5.20 0.49 -0.72
CA LYS A 60 -6.44 1.24 -0.45
C LYS A 60 -7.56 0.29 -0.05
N GLY A 61 -7.73 -0.84 -0.77
CA GLY A 61 -8.74 -1.84 -0.44
C GLY A 61 -8.56 -2.45 0.96
N ILE A 62 -7.32 -2.73 1.36
CA ILE A 62 -7.04 -3.25 2.72
C ILE A 62 -7.36 -2.18 3.77
N ILE A 63 -6.85 -0.96 3.62
CA ILE A 63 -7.04 0.13 4.59
C ILE A 63 -8.52 0.55 4.69
N GLN A 64 -9.23 0.64 3.57
CA GLN A 64 -10.67 0.93 3.55
C GLN A 64 -11.42 -0.20 4.27
N GLY A 65 -11.02 -1.43 4.03
CA GLY A 65 -11.51 -2.60 4.74
C GLY A 65 -11.32 -2.53 6.25
N ASP A 66 -10.13 -2.15 6.71
CA ASP A 66 -9.84 -1.95 8.13
C ASP A 66 -10.68 -0.81 8.72
N LEU A 67 -10.89 0.26 7.96
CA LEU A 67 -11.72 1.39 8.35
C LEU A 67 -13.19 0.99 8.55
N ASP A 68 -13.73 0.22 7.60
CA ASP A 68 -15.16 -0.15 7.61
C ASP A 68 -15.49 -1.21 8.67
N ARG A 69 -14.54 -2.10 8.97
CA ARG A 69 -14.82 -3.31 9.77
C ARG A 69 -14.19 -3.30 11.15
N TYR A 70 -13.01 -2.69 11.29
CA TYR A 70 -12.17 -2.85 12.47
C TYR A 70 -11.90 -1.53 13.22
N ALA A 71 -12.19 -0.38 12.62
CA ALA A 71 -12.01 0.91 13.29
C ALA A 71 -12.94 1.06 14.49
N ASN A 72 -12.35 1.16 15.68
CA ASN A 72 -13.08 1.17 16.96
C ASN A 72 -12.88 2.44 17.80
N SER A 73 -12.06 3.38 17.32
CA SER A 73 -11.77 4.63 18.02
C SER A 73 -11.60 5.79 17.05
N ALA A 74 -11.89 7.01 17.51
CA ALA A 74 -11.71 8.22 16.71
C ALA A 74 -10.26 8.38 16.22
N GLY A 75 -9.28 8.01 17.04
CA GLY A 75 -7.87 8.01 16.67
C GLY A 75 -7.56 7.02 15.54
N MET A 76 -8.10 5.79 15.61
CA MET A 76 -7.93 4.81 14.55
C MET A 76 -8.61 5.25 13.25
N VAL A 77 -9.84 5.76 13.33
CA VAL A 77 -10.57 6.32 12.17
C VAL A 77 -9.76 7.42 11.51
N SER A 78 -9.25 8.38 12.29
CA SER A 78 -8.44 9.47 11.76
C SER A 78 -7.16 8.97 11.11
N SER A 79 -6.46 8.02 11.74
CA SER A 79 -5.22 7.44 11.20
C SER A 79 -5.44 6.72 9.88
N LEU A 80 -6.51 5.92 9.77
CA LEU A 80 -6.86 5.19 8.55
C LEU A 80 -7.32 6.14 7.44
N LYS A 81 -8.09 7.18 7.76
CA LYS A 81 -8.45 8.23 6.78
C LYS A 81 -7.22 8.97 6.25
N THR A 82 -6.27 9.31 7.11
CA THR A 82 -4.99 9.89 6.67
C THR A 82 -4.24 8.93 5.74
N ALA A 83 -4.20 7.64 6.06
CA ALA A 83 -3.57 6.63 5.21
C ALA A 83 -4.23 6.55 3.81
N LEU A 84 -5.56 6.64 3.74
CA LEU A 84 -6.30 6.66 2.47
C LEU A 84 -5.97 7.91 1.65
N SER A 85 -5.96 9.10 2.26
CA SER A 85 -5.61 10.35 1.58
C SER A 85 -4.18 10.34 1.04
N GLU A 86 -3.24 9.74 1.77
CA GLU A 86 -1.86 9.54 1.31
C GLU A 86 -1.80 8.60 0.08
N LEU A 87 -2.54 7.49 0.10
CA LEU A 87 -2.60 6.57 -1.04
C LEU A 87 -3.26 7.22 -2.27
N GLU A 88 -4.27 8.08 -2.08
CA GLU A 88 -4.86 8.89 -3.15
C GLU A 88 -3.87 9.90 -3.73
N ALA A 89 -3.02 10.50 -2.89
CA ALA A 89 -1.95 11.36 -3.38
C ALA A 89 -0.99 10.59 -4.29
N ILE A 90 -0.66 9.35 -3.95
CA ILE A 90 0.14 8.48 -4.82
C ILE A 90 -0.57 8.24 -6.15
N GLU A 91 -1.87 7.91 -6.16
CA GLU A 91 -2.63 7.70 -7.40
C GLU A 91 -2.61 8.93 -8.31
N ARG A 92 -2.84 10.13 -7.74
CA ARG A 92 -2.75 11.39 -8.49
C ARG A 92 -1.37 11.57 -9.10
N HIS A 93 -0.32 11.35 -8.32
CA HIS A 93 1.06 11.50 -8.78
C HIS A 93 1.49 10.46 -9.82
N LEU A 94 0.91 9.25 -9.81
CA LEU A 94 1.13 8.26 -10.86
C LEU A 94 0.62 8.74 -12.23
N VAL A 95 -0.45 9.55 -12.25
CA VAL A 95 -0.94 10.21 -13.47
C VAL A 95 -0.03 11.37 -13.86
N LEU A 96 0.42 12.17 -12.90
CA LEU A 96 1.28 13.33 -13.16
C LEU A 96 2.65 12.93 -13.74
N VAL A 97 3.29 11.89 -13.19
CA VAL A 97 4.62 11.42 -13.64
C VAL A 97 4.60 10.77 -15.02
N ALA A 98 3.42 10.46 -15.56
CA ALA A 98 3.27 9.95 -16.92
C ALA A 98 3.35 11.06 -17.99
N ASP A 99 3.25 12.32 -17.59
CA ASP A 99 3.25 13.49 -18.47
C ASP A 99 4.46 14.38 -18.14
N LYS A 100 5.39 14.49 -19.09
CA LYS A 100 6.63 15.25 -18.88
C LYS A 100 6.38 16.73 -18.58
N GLY A 101 5.40 17.35 -19.24
CA GLY A 101 5.11 18.77 -19.05
C GLY A 101 4.46 19.05 -17.70
N LYS A 102 3.57 18.18 -17.25
CA LYS A 102 2.99 18.29 -15.89
C LYS A 102 4.05 18.02 -14.82
N TYR A 103 4.90 17.04 -15.05
CA TYR A 103 5.87 16.62 -14.05
C TYR A 103 7.07 17.56 -13.91
N SER A 104 7.47 18.27 -14.99
CA SER A 104 8.53 19.29 -14.90
C SER A 104 8.16 20.42 -13.93
N LEU A 105 6.88 20.83 -13.89
CA LEU A 105 6.42 21.84 -12.93
C LEU A 105 6.57 21.37 -11.47
N ILE A 106 6.34 20.08 -11.21
CA ILE A 106 6.55 19.49 -9.88
C ILE A 106 8.04 19.50 -9.54
N ASP A 107 8.89 19.14 -10.49
CA ASP A 107 10.34 19.13 -10.33
C ASP A 107 10.89 20.52 -9.99
N GLU A 108 10.47 21.55 -10.73
CA GLU A 108 10.82 22.96 -10.51
C GLU A 108 10.38 23.44 -9.11
N GLY A 109 9.16 23.07 -8.68
CA GLY A 109 8.64 23.38 -7.34
C GLY A 109 9.41 22.73 -6.18
N HIS A 110 10.25 21.74 -6.49
CA HIS A 110 11.11 21.00 -5.54
C HIS A 110 12.60 21.22 -5.84
N SER A 111 12.99 22.41 -6.29
CA SER A 111 14.39 22.76 -6.60
C SER A 111 15.34 22.79 -5.40
N LEU A 112 14.84 23.09 -4.20
CA LEU A 112 15.68 23.20 -2.99
C LEU A 112 16.24 21.83 -2.55
N PRO A 113 17.51 21.72 -2.10
CA PRO A 113 18.11 20.45 -1.68
C PRO A 113 17.29 19.67 -0.63
N LYS A 114 16.70 20.37 0.35
CA LYS A 114 15.85 19.76 1.39
C LYS A 114 14.54 19.15 0.87
N ARG A 115 14.14 19.51 -0.35
CA ARG A 115 12.95 18.99 -1.05
C ARG A 115 13.31 17.93 -2.09
N ARG A 116 14.56 17.45 -2.10
CA ARG A 116 15.04 16.45 -3.04
C ARG A 116 15.65 15.27 -2.31
N GLU A 117 15.62 14.12 -2.96
CA GLU A 117 16.30 12.92 -2.51
C GLU A 117 16.94 12.24 -3.71
N LYS A 118 18.27 12.10 -3.68
CA LYS A 118 19.06 11.58 -4.82
C LYS A 118 18.78 12.34 -6.12
N GLY A 119 18.74 13.67 -6.03
CA GLY A 119 18.50 14.54 -7.19
C GLY A 119 17.06 14.59 -7.71
N LEU A 120 16.14 13.80 -7.14
CA LEU A 120 14.73 13.75 -7.56
C LEU A 120 13.82 14.52 -6.59
N PRO A 121 12.68 15.05 -7.05
CA PRO A 121 11.74 15.76 -6.20
C PRO A 121 11.16 14.82 -5.13
N LEU A 122 11.23 15.24 -3.87
CA LEU A 122 10.56 14.62 -2.73
C LEU A 122 9.09 15.07 -2.68
N ASP A 123 8.35 14.71 -3.73
CA ASP A 123 6.94 15.05 -3.91
C ASP A 123 6.00 14.30 -2.95
N GLU A 124 4.70 14.63 -3.00
CA GLU A 124 3.70 14.02 -2.11
C GLU A 124 3.68 12.49 -2.23
N ALA A 125 3.83 11.93 -3.43
CA ALA A 125 3.83 10.48 -3.62
C ALA A 125 5.00 9.83 -2.87
N ARG A 126 6.22 10.38 -2.96
CA ARG A 126 7.38 9.85 -2.24
C ARG A 126 7.21 9.98 -0.74
N GLN A 127 6.66 11.09 -0.27
CA GLN A 127 6.37 11.28 1.15
C GLN A 127 5.32 10.27 1.64
N ALA A 128 4.25 10.07 0.87
CA ALA A 128 3.20 9.11 1.14
C ALA A 128 3.72 7.66 1.17
N PHE A 129 4.57 7.25 0.22
CA PHE A 129 5.21 5.92 0.26
C PHE A 129 6.03 5.72 1.54
N LYS A 130 6.83 6.73 1.95
CA LYS A 130 7.63 6.68 3.18
C LYS A 130 6.75 6.60 4.43
N SER A 131 5.73 7.46 4.51
CA SER A 131 4.76 7.50 5.61
C SER A 131 4.05 6.16 5.75
N HIS A 132 3.54 5.62 4.63
CA HIS A 132 2.81 4.37 4.62
C HIS A 132 3.70 3.16 4.97
N TYR A 133 4.94 3.13 4.49
CA TYR A 133 5.92 2.11 4.90
C TYR A 133 6.17 2.15 6.41
N ALA A 134 6.35 3.35 6.99
CA ALA A 134 6.53 3.51 8.43
C ALA A 134 5.27 3.09 9.22
N ARG A 135 4.08 3.39 8.72
CA ARG A 135 2.80 2.96 9.31
C ARG A 135 2.71 1.44 9.39
N LEU A 136 3.02 0.73 8.31
CA LEU A 136 3.05 -0.74 8.31
C LEU A 136 4.12 -1.28 9.27
N GLY A 137 5.29 -0.64 9.34
CA GLY A 137 6.33 -0.99 10.32
C GLY A 137 5.93 -0.76 11.77
N ASN A 138 5.01 0.17 12.06
CA ASN A 138 4.45 0.35 13.39
C ASN A 138 3.37 -0.69 13.71
N LEU A 139 2.56 -1.09 12.74
CA LEU A 139 1.60 -2.19 12.90
C LEU A 139 2.31 -3.50 13.24
N ASP A 140 3.43 -3.78 12.58
CA ASP A 140 4.28 -4.96 12.79
C ASP A 140 4.85 -5.11 14.22
N LYS A 141 4.92 -4.01 14.97
CA LYS A 141 5.33 -4.02 16.40
C LYS A 141 4.23 -4.51 17.34
N SER A 142 3.02 -4.70 16.84
CA SER A 142 1.88 -5.17 17.63
C SER A 142 1.99 -6.67 17.91
N ARG A 143 1.26 -7.16 18.92
CA ARG A 143 1.16 -8.59 19.18
C ARG A 143 0.27 -9.25 18.12
N LEU A 144 0.90 -9.71 17.06
CA LEU A 144 0.27 -10.34 15.89
C LEU A 144 0.66 -11.82 15.80
N SER A 145 -0.20 -12.63 15.18
CA SER A 145 0.13 -13.99 14.78
C SER A 145 1.18 -14.00 13.67
N ASP A 146 1.87 -15.13 13.47
CA ASP A 146 2.89 -15.25 12.42
C ASP A 146 2.30 -14.99 11.02
N ASP A 147 1.08 -15.45 10.76
CA ASP A 147 0.36 -15.18 9.51
C ASP A 147 0.09 -13.69 9.27
N GLU A 148 -0.33 -12.96 10.31
CA GLU A 148 -0.60 -11.52 10.24
C GLU A 148 0.69 -10.74 9.96
N LYS A 149 1.79 -11.12 10.64
CA LYS A 149 3.12 -10.54 10.39
C LYS A 149 3.58 -10.80 8.96
N ALA A 150 3.41 -12.03 8.45
CA ALA A 150 3.78 -12.37 7.08
C ALA A 150 3.02 -11.51 6.05
N ILE A 151 1.74 -11.25 6.28
CA ILE A 151 0.95 -10.33 5.44
C ILE A 151 1.52 -8.92 5.52
N ILE A 152 1.78 -8.38 6.71
CA ILE A 152 2.34 -7.04 6.88
C ILE A 152 3.72 -6.89 6.23
N ASP A 153 4.58 -7.90 6.34
CA ASP A 153 5.90 -7.87 5.71
C ASP A 153 5.80 -7.91 4.17
N ALA A 154 4.88 -8.68 3.62
CA ALA A 154 4.60 -8.66 2.18
C ALA A 154 4.11 -7.26 1.74
N ARG A 155 3.21 -6.64 2.49
CA ARG A 155 2.73 -5.27 2.26
C ARG A 155 3.87 -4.24 2.33
N LYS A 156 4.73 -4.30 3.36
CA LYS A 156 5.92 -3.45 3.52
C LYS A 156 6.86 -3.56 2.33
N SER A 157 7.18 -4.80 1.92
CA SER A 157 8.03 -5.06 0.76
C SER A 157 7.44 -4.48 -0.52
N ASN A 158 6.14 -4.65 -0.73
CA ASN A 158 5.43 -4.11 -1.89
C ASN A 158 5.49 -2.58 -1.92
N ILE A 159 5.20 -1.90 -0.81
CA ILE A 159 5.20 -0.44 -0.72
C ILE A 159 6.61 0.13 -0.89
N LEU A 160 7.62 -0.52 -0.31
CA LEU A 160 9.02 -0.13 -0.50
C LEU A 160 9.43 -0.23 -1.98
N ASN A 161 9.11 -1.36 -2.62
CA ASN A 161 9.44 -1.58 -4.03
C ASN A 161 8.63 -0.66 -4.96
N ALA A 162 7.37 -0.37 -4.61
CA ALA A 162 6.53 0.58 -5.33
C ALA A 162 7.12 1.99 -5.28
N GLY A 163 7.58 2.45 -4.11
CA GLY A 163 8.26 3.74 -3.96
C GLY A 163 9.55 3.84 -4.77
N LYS A 164 10.37 2.77 -4.81
CA LYS A 164 11.57 2.70 -5.66
C LYS A 164 11.24 2.81 -7.15
N ARG A 165 10.25 2.04 -7.61
CA ARG A 165 9.77 2.06 -9.00
C ARG A 165 9.16 3.41 -9.37
N TYR A 166 8.45 4.06 -8.45
CA TYR A 166 7.97 5.42 -8.66
C TYR A 166 9.14 6.38 -8.86
N ALA A 167 10.17 6.34 -8.01
CA ALA A 167 11.37 7.15 -8.17
C ALA A 167 12.08 6.91 -9.52
N GLN A 168 12.12 5.66 -10.00
CA GLN A 168 12.63 5.34 -11.33
C GLN A 168 11.79 5.98 -12.45
N ARG A 169 10.47 6.04 -12.31
CA ARG A 169 9.60 6.76 -13.27
C ARG A 169 9.87 8.26 -13.25
N GLN A 170 10.07 8.86 -12.07
CA GLN A 170 10.45 10.28 -11.94
C GLN A 170 11.76 10.55 -12.69
N ALA A 171 12.79 9.73 -12.47
CA ALA A 171 14.08 9.90 -13.15
C ALA A 171 13.94 9.74 -14.66
N LYS A 172 13.21 8.72 -15.11
CA LYS A 172 12.96 8.48 -16.54
C LYS A 172 12.25 9.66 -17.21
N ILE A 173 11.20 10.20 -16.60
CA ILE A 173 10.43 11.29 -17.22
C ILE A 173 11.21 12.61 -17.25
N LEU A 174 12.06 12.84 -16.23
CA LEU A 174 12.93 14.01 -16.15
C LEU A 174 14.23 13.87 -16.96
N GLY A 175 14.55 12.68 -17.47
CA GLY A 175 15.80 12.41 -18.19
C GLY A 175 17.03 12.41 -17.27
N ILE A 176 16.86 12.07 -16.00
CA ILE A 176 17.95 11.97 -15.01
C ILE A 176 18.43 10.52 -14.99
N GLU A 177 19.71 10.28 -15.24
CA GLU A 177 20.32 8.97 -15.05
C GLU A 177 20.40 8.65 -13.55
N GLN A 178 19.90 7.48 -13.13
CA GLN A 178 20.08 7.02 -11.77
C GLN A 178 21.42 6.29 -11.64
N ALA A 179 22.26 6.74 -10.71
CA ALA A 179 23.46 6.04 -10.26
C ALA A 179 23.13 4.84 -9.36
#